data_AF-A0A7S0ZVI6-F1
#
_entry.id   AF-A0A7S0ZVI6-F1
#
_cell.length_a   1.000
_cell.length_b   1.000
_cell.length_c   1.000
_cell.angle_alpha   90.00
_cell.angle_beta   90.00
_cell.angle_gamma   90.00
#
_symmetry.space_group_name_H-M   'P 1'
#
loop_
_entity.id
_entity.type
_entity.pdbx_description
1 polymer ?
#
loop_
_entity_poly.entity_id
_entity_poly.type
_entity_poly.pdbx_seq_one_letter_code
_entity_poly.pdbx_strand_id
1 'polypeptide(L)'
;VSRQEPRLRKTAMPHMSMQEFEFQRASTALAGPTKIGGRKLDTRRHLGLRVGSALVINRGFDTEERDTIFGFTHGGLVIRTFLRYPHFPGERIEELVALDEQFEVHSDVGGEPADASTSE
;
A
#
# COMPACT_ATOMS: atom_id res chain seq x y z
N VAL A 1 -55.23 17.07 -15.53
CA VAL A 1 -54.24 17.30 -14.45
C VAL A 1 -53.06 16.39 -14.70
N SER A 2 -51.97 16.92 -15.27
CA SER A 2 -50.81 16.14 -15.71
C SER A 2 -49.86 15.95 -14.52
N ARG A 3 -49.61 14.70 -14.11
CA ARG A 3 -48.66 14.37 -13.03
C ARG A 3 -47.27 14.17 -13.67
N GLN A 4 -46.37 15.13 -13.48
CA GLN A 4 -44.96 14.96 -13.80
C GLN A 4 -44.30 14.12 -12.70
N GLU A 5 -43.66 13.02 -13.09
CA GLU A 5 -42.82 12.23 -12.19
C GLU A 5 -41.53 12.99 -11.83
N PRO A 6 -41.06 12.92 -10.58
CA PRO A 6 -39.79 13.52 -10.20
C PRO A 6 -38.64 12.70 -10.80
N ARG A 7 -37.95 13.29 -11.79
CA ARG A 7 -36.67 12.75 -12.28
C ARG A 7 -35.67 12.74 -11.13
N LEU A 8 -35.36 11.57 -10.58
CA LEU A 8 -34.20 11.36 -9.73
C LEU A 8 -32.97 11.80 -10.52
N ARG A 9 -32.43 12.96 -10.16
CA ARG A 9 -31.09 13.36 -10.60
C ARG A 9 -30.14 12.37 -9.93
N LYS A 10 -29.59 11.42 -10.70
CA LYS A 10 -28.39 10.70 -10.31
C LYS A 10 -27.33 11.77 -10.05
N THR A 11 -27.12 12.12 -8.78
CA THR A 11 -25.92 12.80 -8.34
C THR A 11 -24.79 11.85 -8.71
N ALA A 12 -24.11 12.13 -9.82
CA ALA A 12 -22.81 11.56 -10.08
C ALA A 12 -21.93 12.05 -8.93
N MET A 13 -21.78 11.20 -7.91
CA MET A 13 -20.74 11.39 -6.91
C MET A 13 -19.42 11.48 -7.70
N PRO A 14 -18.57 12.48 -7.45
CA PRO A 14 -17.26 12.49 -8.06
C PRO A 14 -16.61 11.16 -7.74
N HIS A 15 -16.16 10.45 -8.78
CA HIS A 15 -15.27 9.32 -8.64
C HIS A 15 -13.96 9.90 -8.08
N MET A 16 -13.92 10.10 -6.75
CA MET A 16 -12.69 10.37 -6.05
C MET A 16 -11.86 9.11 -6.28
N SER A 17 -10.86 9.22 -7.15
CA SER A 17 -9.79 8.23 -7.23
C SER A 17 -9.32 8.06 -5.79
N MET A 18 -9.56 6.90 -5.19
CA MET A 18 -8.87 6.55 -3.98
C MET A 18 -7.39 6.59 -4.35
N GLN A 19 -6.69 7.62 -3.89
CA GLN A 19 -5.24 7.64 -3.94
C GLN A 19 -4.81 6.31 -3.34
N GLU A 20 -4.06 5.51 -4.11
CA GLU A 20 -3.56 4.22 -3.67
C GLU A 20 -2.96 4.38 -2.27
N PHE A 21 -3.69 3.93 -1.24
CA PHE A 21 -3.24 4.06 0.13
C PHE A 21 -2.15 3.00 0.33
N GLU A 22 -0.91 3.40 0.11
CA GLU A 22 0.27 2.58 0.37
C GLU A 22 0.65 2.68 1.85
N PHE A 23 0.55 1.57 2.57
CA PHE A 23 1.03 1.49 3.94
C PHE A 23 2.40 0.81 4.01
N GLN A 24 3.20 1.25 4.97
CA GLN A 24 4.47 0.62 5.30
C GLN A 24 4.19 -0.70 6.02
N ARG A 25 4.60 -1.83 5.43
CA ARG A 25 4.49 -3.15 6.05
C ARG A 25 5.66 -3.47 6.96
N ALA A 26 6.87 -3.22 6.45
CA ALA A 26 8.12 -3.54 7.11
C ALA A 26 9.14 -2.46 6.79
N SER A 27 10.13 -2.29 7.66
CA SER A 27 11.25 -1.38 7.37
C SER A 27 12.56 -1.90 7.91
N THR A 28 13.61 -1.39 7.29
CA THR A 28 14.99 -1.59 7.71
C THR A 28 15.81 -0.34 7.41
N ALA A 29 17.10 -0.40 7.70
CA ALA A 29 18.05 0.63 7.35
C ALA A 29 19.19 0.04 6.52
N LEU A 30 19.75 0.87 5.65
CA LEU A 30 21.01 0.58 4.99
C LEU A 30 22.11 0.37 6.03
N ALA A 31 22.87 -0.70 5.83
CA ALA A 31 24.06 -1.02 6.60
C ALA A 31 25.33 -0.43 5.95
N GLY A 32 25.33 -0.28 4.63
CA GLY A 32 26.46 0.20 3.84
C GLY A 32 26.04 1.24 2.81
N PRO A 33 26.98 2.05 2.31
CA PRO A 33 26.71 3.00 1.23
C PRO A 33 26.43 2.27 -0.08
N THR A 34 25.60 2.88 -0.93
CA THR A 34 25.34 2.42 -2.28
C THR A 34 26.01 3.33 -3.31
N LYS A 35 25.96 2.94 -4.58
CA LYS A 35 26.47 3.73 -5.69
C LYS A 35 25.37 3.88 -6.74
N ILE A 36 25.37 5.01 -7.44
CA ILE A 36 24.57 5.20 -8.65
C ILE A 36 24.87 4.06 -9.64
N GLY A 37 23.83 3.52 -10.26
CA GLY A 37 23.95 2.35 -11.13
C GLY A 37 24.07 1.03 -10.37
N GLY A 38 24.06 1.04 -9.03
CA GLY A 38 24.04 -0.15 -8.19
C GLY A 38 22.63 -0.76 -8.09
N ARG A 39 22.57 -2.03 -7.69
CA ARG A 39 21.29 -2.72 -7.38
C ARG A 39 21.30 -3.49 -6.07
N LYS A 40 22.46 -3.58 -5.43
CA LYS A 40 22.62 -4.25 -4.14
C LYS A 40 22.48 -3.20 -3.04
N LEU A 41 21.58 -3.48 -2.11
CA LEU A 41 21.41 -2.70 -0.89
C LEU A 41 21.88 -3.57 0.28
N ASP A 42 22.99 -3.18 0.90
CA ASP A 42 23.42 -3.82 2.14
C ASP A 42 22.51 -3.34 3.27
N THR A 43 21.84 -4.26 3.96
CA THR A 43 20.81 -3.92 4.97
C THR A 43 21.13 -4.55 6.32
N ARG A 44 20.78 -3.86 7.41
CA ARG A 44 21.08 -4.36 8.77
C ARG A 44 20.32 -5.65 9.09
N ARG A 45 19.05 -5.73 8.69
CA ARG A 45 18.16 -6.90 8.81
C ARG A 45 17.14 -6.84 7.68
N HIS A 46 16.70 -7.98 7.17
CA HIS A 46 15.62 -8.04 6.15
C HIS A 46 14.39 -8.81 6.63
N LEU A 47 14.27 -9.03 7.96
CA LEU A 47 13.10 -9.68 8.55
C LEU A 47 11.82 -8.90 8.22
N GLY A 48 10.84 -9.59 7.66
CA GLY A 48 9.54 -9.02 7.28
C GLY A 48 9.44 -8.55 5.84
N LEU A 49 10.57 -8.26 5.18
CA LEU A 49 10.62 -7.90 3.76
C LEU A 49 10.33 -9.11 2.88
N ARG A 50 9.73 -8.88 1.69
CA ARG A 50 9.38 -9.96 0.75
C ARG A 50 9.87 -9.68 -0.66
N VAL A 51 10.34 -10.73 -1.32
CA VAL A 51 10.63 -10.69 -2.76
C VAL A 51 9.35 -10.40 -3.52
N GLY A 52 9.42 -9.52 -4.51
CA GLY A 52 8.29 -9.07 -5.32
C GLY A 52 7.54 -7.88 -4.74
N SER A 53 7.76 -7.51 -3.48
CA SER A 53 7.11 -6.33 -2.89
C SER A 53 7.73 -5.03 -3.38
N ALA A 54 6.89 -4.00 -3.45
CA ALA A 54 7.33 -2.63 -3.64
C ALA A 54 8.14 -2.18 -2.42
N LEU A 55 9.14 -1.35 -2.67
CA LEU A 55 9.92 -0.70 -1.64
C LEU A 55 10.15 0.76 -1.99
N VAL A 56 10.39 1.55 -0.95
CA VAL A 56 10.90 2.90 -1.05
C VAL A 56 12.14 3.06 -0.19
N ILE A 57 13.14 3.74 -0.74
CA ILE A 57 14.37 4.12 -0.06
C ILE A 57 14.29 5.62 0.22
N ASN A 58 14.60 6.01 1.45
CA ASN A 58 14.65 7.39 1.92
C ASN A 58 13.37 8.19 1.62
N ARG A 59 12.21 7.61 1.96
CA ARG A 59 10.89 8.22 1.72
C ARG A 59 10.79 9.62 2.32
N GLY A 60 10.32 10.58 1.52
CA GLY A 60 10.11 11.98 1.91
C GLY A 60 11.33 12.88 1.76
N PHE A 61 12.45 12.38 1.23
CA PHE A 61 13.68 13.13 1.03
C PHE A 61 14.00 13.29 -0.46
N ASP A 62 14.91 14.20 -0.80
CA ASP A 62 15.29 14.50 -2.20
C ASP A 62 15.90 13.30 -2.94
N THR A 63 16.41 12.30 -2.21
CA THR A 63 16.95 11.06 -2.79
C THR A 63 15.96 9.91 -2.76
N GLU A 64 14.66 10.15 -2.55
CA GLU A 64 13.65 9.09 -2.54
C GLU A 64 13.69 8.24 -3.82
N GLU A 65 13.78 6.92 -3.67
CA GLU A 65 13.72 5.98 -4.78
C GLU A 65 12.74 4.84 -4.50
N ARG A 66 11.89 4.52 -5.48
CA ARG A 66 10.96 3.39 -5.41
C ARG A 66 11.43 2.29 -6.35
N ASP A 67 11.37 1.05 -5.87
CA ASP A 67 11.72 -0.13 -6.65
C ASP A 67 10.94 -1.34 -6.14
N THR A 68 11.29 -2.53 -6.62
CA THR A 68 10.78 -3.81 -6.19
C THR A 68 11.92 -4.67 -5.69
N ILE A 69 11.69 -5.38 -4.60
CA ILE A 69 12.64 -6.36 -4.08
C ILE A 69 12.74 -7.52 -5.09
N PHE A 70 13.90 -7.69 -5.72
CA PHE A 70 14.16 -8.78 -6.66
C PHE A 70 14.63 -10.05 -5.94
N GLY A 71 15.38 -9.91 -4.85
CA GLY A 71 15.93 -11.04 -4.11
C GLY A 71 16.68 -10.63 -2.86
N PHE A 72 17.07 -11.62 -2.06
CA PHE A 72 17.92 -11.42 -0.89
C PHE A 72 19.33 -11.96 -1.15
N THR A 73 20.32 -11.34 -0.51
CA THR A 73 21.72 -11.76 -0.53
C THR A 73 22.25 -11.84 0.89
N HIS A 74 23.43 -12.43 1.08
CA HIS A 74 24.07 -12.40 2.39
C HIS A 74 24.37 -10.95 2.79
N GLY A 75 23.69 -10.47 3.83
CA GLY A 75 23.83 -9.11 4.34
C GLY A 75 23.04 -8.02 3.59
N GLY A 76 22.08 -8.37 2.73
CA GLY A 76 21.34 -7.36 1.99
C GLY A 76 20.22 -7.87 1.10
N LEU A 77 19.75 -6.99 0.23
CA LEU A 77 18.76 -7.29 -0.80
C LEU A 77 19.16 -6.71 -2.15
N VAL A 78 18.53 -7.21 -3.20
CA VAL A 78 18.73 -6.76 -4.57
C VAL A 78 17.42 -6.19 -5.08
N ILE A 79 17.48 -5.03 -5.72
CA ILE A 79 16.34 -4.36 -6.36
C ILE A 79 16.34 -4.60 -7.87
N ARG A 80 15.20 -4.39 -8.54
CA ARG A 80 15.08 -4.70 -9.97
C ARG A 80 15.82 -3.69 -10.82
N THR A 81 15.67 -2.41 -10.52
CA THR A 81 16.21 -1.32 -11.33
C THR A 81 17.52 -0.78 -10.75
N PHE A 82 18.20 0.08 -11.51
CA PHE A 82 19.46 0.69 -11.08
C PHE A 82 19.19 1.96 -10.26
N LEU A 83 19.88 2.11 -9.13
CA LEU A 83 19.81 3.30 -8.28
C LEU A 83 20.21 4.55 -9.06
N ARG A 84 19.43 5.61 -8.90
CA ARG A 84 19.69 6.94 -9.49
C ARG A 84 20.49 7.81 -8.54
N TYR A 85 20.38 7.59 -7.23
CA TYR A 85 21.08 8.35 -6.21
C TYR A 85 22.04 7.46 -5.41
N PRO A 86 23.13 8.02 -4.87
CA PRO A 86 23.87 7.35 -3.81
C PRO A 86 23.03 7.38 -2.54
N HIS A 87 23.02 6.25 -1.82
CA HIS A 87 22.37 6.11 -0.53
C HIS A 87 23.41 5.76 0.54
N PHE A 88 23.17 6.17 1.78
CA PHE A 88 24.13 6.13 2.87
C PHE A 88 23.66 5.25 4.04
N PRO A 89 24.59 4.72 4.86
CA PRO A 89 24.23 3.95 6.04
C PRO A 89 23.26 4.70 6.95
N GLY A 90 22.22 4.00 7.41
CA GLY A 90 21.18 4.57 8.26
C GLY A 90 19.94 5.08 7.52
N GLU A 91 20.03 5.33 6.20
CA GLU A 91 18.85 5.66 5.41
C GLU A 91 17.86 4.50 5.40
N ARG A 92 16.57 4.86 5.39
CA ARG A 92 15.49 3.91 5.62
C ARG A 92 15.07 3.24 4.33
N ILE A 93 14.82 1.94 4.40
CA ILE A 93 14.16 1.16 3.37
C ILE A 93 12.82 0.69 3.93
N GLU A 94 11.74 0.98 3.24
CA GLU A 94 10.38 0.64 3.65
C GLU A 94 9.73 -0.24 2.58
N GLU A 95 9.16 -1.38 2.97
CA GLU A 95 8.29 -2.17 2.10
C GLU A 95 6.90 -1.53 2.08
N LEU A 96 6.39 -1.29 0.88
CA LEU A 96 5.06 -0.72 0.65
C LEU A 96 4.09 -1.82 0.21
N VAL A 97 2.88 -1.76 0.74
CA VAL A 97 1.76 -2.62 0.34
C VAL A 97 0.57 -1.73 0.00
N ALA A 98 0.00 -1.94 -1.19
CA ALA A 98 -1.25 -1.31 -1.56
C ALA A 98 -2.40 -1.93 -0.77
N LEU A 99 -3.30 -1.10 -0.24
CA LEU A 99 -4.61 -1.54 0.19
C LEU A 99 -5.41 -1.93 -1.07
N ASP A 100 -5.59 -3.22 -1.27
CA ASP A 100 -6.56 -3.70 -2.26
C ASP A 100 -7.96 -3.33 -1.78
N GLU A 101 -8.82 -2.83 -2.68
CA GLU A 101 -10.18 -2.33 -2.41
C GLU A 101 -11.20 -3.44 -2.01
N GLN A 102 -10.79 -4.42 -1.19
CA GLN A 102 -11.66 -5.50 -0.71
C GLN A 102 -11.81 -5.46 0.80
N PHE A 103 -12.14 -4.30 1.35
CA PHE A 103 -12.88 -4.23 2.61
C PHE A 103 -14.36 -4.05 2.27
N GLU A 104 -15.00 -5.13 1.81
CA GLU A 104 -16.45 -5.21 1.84
C GLU A 104 -16.84 -5.39 3.31
N VAL A 105 -17.13 -4.28 3.98
CA VAL A 105 -17.72 -4.28 5.31
C VAL A 105 -19.13 -4.84 5.15
N HIS A 106 -19.29 -6.16 5.32
CA HIS A 106 -20.60 -6.73 5.60
C HIS A 106 -21.09 -6.17 6.93
N SER A 107 -21.83 -5.07 6.88
CA SER A 107 -22.67 -4.63 7.99
C SER A 107 -23.90 -5.56 8.04
N ASP A 108 -23.71 -6.81 8.46
CA ASP A 108 -24.81 -7.66 8.89
C ASP A 108 -25.24 -7.24 10.30
N VAL A 109 -26.10 -6.22 10.36
CA VAL A 109 -27.01 -6.02 11.50
C VAL A 109 -28.41 -5.79 10.92
N GLY A 110 -28.95 -6.84 10.30
CA GLY A 110 -30.34 -6.93 9.87
C GLY A 110 -30.98 -8.16 10.52
N GLY A 111 -31.51 -7.99 11.73
CA GLY A 111 -32.28 -9.00 12.45
C GLY A 111 -33.51 -8.36 13.06
N GLU A 112 -34.49 -8.03 12.21
CA GLU A 112 -35.86 -7.69 12.60
C GLU A 112 -36.45 -8.86 13.42
N PRO A 113 -36.91 -8.67 14.67
CA PRO A 113 -37.70 -9.70 15.32
C PRO A 113 -39.08 -9.77 14.67
N ALA A 114 -39.35 -10.94 14.07
CA ALA A 114 -40.61 -11.29 13.45
C ALA A 114 -41.80 -11.06 14.40
N ASP A 115 -42.83 -10.46 13.83
CA ASP A 115 -44.18 -10.31 14.34
C ASP A 115 -44.71 -11.68 14.81
N ALA A 116 -44.87 -11.87 16.12
CA ALA A 116 -45.51 -13.04 16.69
C ALA A 116 -46.97 -12.70 17.02
N SER A 117 -47.82 -12.75 16.00
CA SER A 117 -49.25 -12.91 16.20
C SER A 117 -49.50 -14.39 16.54
N THR A 118 -49.89 -14.68 17.78
CA THR A 118 -50.54 -15.94 18.13
C THR A 118 -51.73 -15.62 19.01
N SER A 119 -52.87 -16.05 18.52
CA SER A 119 -54.20 -15.98 19.13
C SER A 119 -54.27 -16.82 20.40
N GLU A 120 -54.97 -16.30 21.41
CA GLU A 120 -55.95 -17.01 22.26
C GLU A 120 -56.76 -16.00 23.09
#